data_AF-A0A812IY90-F1
#
_entry.id   AF-A0A812IY90-F1
#
_cell.length_a   1.000
_cell.length_b   1.000
_cell.length_c   1.000
_cell.angle_alpha   90.00
_cell.angle_beta   90.00
_cell.angle_gamma   90.00
#
_symmetry.space_group_name_H-M   'P 1'
#
loop_
_entity.id
_entity.type
_entity.pdbx_description
1 polymer ?
#
loop_
_entity_poly.entity_id
_entity_poly.type
_entity_poly.pdbx_seq_one_letter_code
_entity_poly.pdbx_strand_id
1 'polypeptide(L)'
;MIIAVIPAARYIIDDATGVNITLQTACLHICGSCNKLSEEGVPLRDPSTDALVMDLRAYVTGFRGDWKALKQTFNFARYADKDEVCWMCLATKGATADSLSMCYTNVNDDAPWLETMGVVPWEFTPAYAQLTGFQLTYIQPDILHCWHLGTGRDLAASALVFMVKGGLCFAGSTQAERLEGATIQLKEFCKERQLPLKLHKLSKSKLNWKSKAMPELRSSGYDTYVVVKWLTHVCERYSAVLPRDLCFALWAGNHVLSILSNAGRFLTPLEQSNKNTFGDAFMHAYVRLANESLPINLAGKVAILASTSLSQALLDSLRLSEEYKFAVMKSPAPEVPVVKGHATGEDAPMKVALQFVKAMEANGIEVTIAGSLARNVTEPRFTKDIDVNLRLGPGSVDKFVAAATAVGAELRSEIGRPRRGRGILTDDEVFLVIGIIYSGIPIDVFFNTWWGSQDAVDDAFLVEVDGQGWRFISPTSLCLFKILFLSESSPERVLLKHIEDIYALLEVSKIPVDRRYVSASSVQTTTQHRLSL
;
A
#
# COMPACT_ATOMS: atom_id res chain seq x y z
N MET A 1 -8.44 -32.78 27.63
CA MET A 1 -7.66 -32.90 26.38
C MET A 1 -7.72 -34.36 25.94
N ILE A 2 -8.35 -34.65 24.81
CA ILE A 2 -8.34 -36.00 24.22
C ILE A 2 -7.13 -36.04 23.28
N ILE A 3 -6.24 -37.02 23.46
CA ILE A 3 -5.10 -37.25 22.55
C ILE A 3 -5.34 -38.59 21.87
N ALA A 4 -5.49 -38.58 20.55
CA ALA A 4 -5.52 -39.78 19.72
C ALA A 4 -4.19 -39.89 18.96
N VAL A 5 -3.42 -40.96 19.21
CA VAL A 5 -2.16 -41.22 18.52
C VAL A 5 -2.36 -42.38 17.57
N ILE A 6 -2.29 -42.11 16.26
CA ILE A 6 -2.42 -43.12 15.22
C ILE A 6 -1.06 -43.24 14.52
N PRO A 7 -0.39 -44.41 14.59
CA PRO A 7 0.88 -44.60 13.88
C PRO A 7 0.69 -44.45 12.36
N ALA A 8 1.55 -43.66 11.71
CA ALA A 8 1.46 -43.40 10.26
C ALA A 8 1.52 -44.69 9.41
N ALA A 9 2.25 -45.72 9.87
CA ALA A 9 2.32 -47.03 9.22
C ALA A 9 0.98 -47.81 9.22
N ARG A 10 -0.04 -47.31 9.93
CA ARG A 10 -1.39 -47.87 9.98
C ARG A 10 -2.39 -47.05 9.16
N TYR A 11 -1.92 -46.04 8.43
CA TYR A 11 -2.79 -45.25 7.56
C TYR A 11 -3.16 -46.08 6.35
N ILE A 12 -4.46 -46.28 6.17
CA ILE A 12 -5.06 -46.85 4.97
C ILE A 12 -5.63 -45.65 4.21
N ILE A 13 -5.05 -45.37 3.04
CA ILE A 13 -5.52 -44.34 2.13
C ILE A 13 -6.21 -45.06 0.98
N ASP A 14 -7.42 -44.64 0.66
CA ASP A 14 -8.12 -45.11 -0.52
C ASP A 14 -7.43 -44.54 -1.77
N ASP A 15 -6.90 -45.40 -2.63
CA ASP A 15 -6.09 -44.97 -3.78
C ASP A 15 -6.90 -44.20 -4.83
N ALA A 16 -8.21 -44.47 -4.93
CA ALA A 16 -9.07 -43.81 -5.92
C ALA A 16 -9.43 -42.38 -5.52
N THR A 17 -9.71 -42.17 -4.24
CA THR A 17 -10.23 -40.91 -3.70
C THR A 17 -9.19 -40.09 -2.95
N GLY A 18 -8.10 -40.72 -2.52
CA GLY A 18 -7.09 -40.13 -1.63
C GLY A 18 -7.57 -39.94 -0.18
N VAL A 19 -8.74 -40.47 0.18
CA VAL A 19 -9.31 -40.35 1.54
C VAL A 19 -8.56 -41.25 2.51
N ASN A 20 -8.16 -40.71 3.66
CA ASN A 20 -7.52 -41.49 4.73
C ASN A 20 -8.59 -42.20 5.57
N ILE A 21 -8.90 -43.44 5.22
CA ILE A 21 -9.94 -44.27 5.86
C ILE A 21 -9.66 -44.46 7.35
N THR A 22 -8.39 -44.70 7.72
CA THR A 22 -8.00 -44.86 9.13
C THR A 22 -8.33 -43.60 9.95
N LEU A 23 -7.99 -42.42 9.42
CA LEU A 23 -8.28 -41.15 10.08
C LEU A 23 -9.78 -40.89 10.15
N GLN A 24 -10.53 -41.11 9.07
CA GLN A 24 -11.99 -40.92 9.05
C GLN A 24 -12.70 -41.83 10.05
N THR A 25 -12.25 -43.09 10.19
CA THR A 25 -12.77 -44.03 11.19
C THR A 25 -12.55 -43.52 12.62
N ALA A 26 -11.33 -43.01 12.91
CA ALA A 26 -11.05 -42.42 14.21
C ALA A 26 -11.90 -41.16 14.48
N CYS A 27 -12.02 -40.27 13.49
CA CYS A 27 -12.87 -39.09 13.57
C CYS A 27 -14.35 -39.44 13.80
N LEU A 28 -14.85 -40.54 13.22
CA LEU A 28 -16.21 -41.01 13.43
C LEU A 28 -16.48 -41.41 14.88
N HIS A 29 -15.55 -42.14 15.51
CA HIS A 29 -15.66 -42.50 16.93
C HIS A 29 -15.59 -41.27 17.85
N ILE A 30 -14.73 -40.31 17.53
CA ILE A 30 -14.66 -39.02 18.25
C ILE A 30 -15.99 -38.28 18.10
N CYS A 31 -16.52 -38.19 16.88
CA CYS A 31 -17.80 -37.55 16.57
C CYS A 31 -18.96 -38.17 17.37
N GLY A 32 -19.08 -39.50 17.36
CA GLY A 32 -20.11 -40.20 18.13
C GLY A 32 -20.00 -39.95 19.63
N SER A 33 -18.77 -39.90 20.17
CA SER A 33 -18.55 -39.58 21.58
C SER A 33 -18.92 -38.13 21.93
N CYS A 34 -18.63 -37.18 21.04
CA CYS A 34 -19.01 -35.78 21.21
C CYS A 34 -20.53 -35.58 21.12
N ASN A 35 -21.19 -36.22 20.15
CA ASN A 35 -22.65 -36.15 20.02
C ASN A 35 -23.34 -36.73 21.25
N LYS A 36 -22.86 -37.88 21.74
CA LYS A 36 -23.35 -38.48 22.99
C LYS A 36 -23.26 -37.50 24.16
N LEU A 37 -22.11 -36.85 24.33
CA LEU A 37 -21.89 -35.86 25.40
C LEU A 37 -22.74 -34.59 25.24
N SER A 38 -23.09 -34.22 24.01
CA SER A 38 -23.97 -33.07 23.71
C SER A 38 -25.45 -33.38 23.99
N GLU A 39 -25.88 -34.58 23.59
CA GLU A 39 -27.28 -35.01 23.62
C GLU A 39 -27.70 -35.56 25.00
N GLU A 40 -26.91 -36.50 25.53
CA GLU A 40 -27.19 -37.18 26.80
C GLU A 40 -26.70 -36.37 28.00
N GLY A 41 -25.58 -35.65 27.84
CA GLY A 41 -24.91 -34.94 28.93
C GLY A 41 -24.23 -35.86 29.95
N VAL A 42 -23.68 -35.27 31.01
CA VAL A 42 -23.12 -35.97 32.18
C VAL A 42 -23.80 -35.43 33.43
N PRO A 43 -24.67 -36.22 34.08
CA PRO A 43 -25.34 -35.78 35.29
C PRO A 43 -24.33 -35.62 36.42
N LEU A 44 -24.19 -34.41 36.94
CA LEU A 44 -23.46 -34.12 38.16
C LEU A 44 -24.44 -34.20 39.33
N ARG A 45 -24.20 -35.14 40.24
CA ARG A 45 -25.03 -35.38 41.43
C ARG A 45 -24.31 -34.95 42.69
N ASP A 46 -25.08 -34.48 43.67
CA ASP A 46 -24.57 -34.18 45.00
C ASP A 46 -24.16 -35.51 45.67
N PRO A 47 -22.90 -35.67 46.11
CA PRO A 47 -22.43 -36.93 46.67
C PRO A 47 -23.10 -37.31 47.99
N SER A 48 -23.73 -36.35 48.70
CA SER A 48 -24.39 -36.59 49.99
C SER A 48 -25.87 -36.95 49.86
N THR A 49 -26.55 -36.45 48.82
CA THR A 49 -28.00 -36.63 48.63
C THR A 49 -28.37 -37.41 47.37
N ASP A 50 -27.41 -37.69 46.50
CA ASP A 50 -27.60 -38.22 45.13
C ASP A 50 -28.53 -37.36 44.24
N ALA A 51 -28.89 -36.16 44.70
CA ALA A 51 -29.72 -35.24 43.95
C ALA A 51 -28.97 -34.73 42.71
N LEU A 52 -29.65 -34.66 41.57
CA LEU A 52 -29.09 -34.05 40.36
C LEU A 52 -28.86 -32.55 40.60
N VAL A 53 -27.60 -32.11 40.48
CA VAL A 53 -27.19 -30.72 40.62
C VAL A 53 -27.23 -30.01 39.27
N MET A 54 -26.61 -30.61 38.24
CA MET A 54 -26.63 -30.09 36.88
C MET A 54 -26.32 -31.19 35.87
N ASP A 55 -26.67 -30.96 34.61
CA ASP A 55 -26.31 -31.84 33.49
C ASP A 55 -25.22 -31.16 32.63
N LEU A 56 -23.98 -31.68 32.68
CA LEU A 56 -22.86 -31.10 31.98
C LEU A 56 -22.85 -31.58 30.52
N ARG A 57 -23.01 -30.64 29.58
CA ARG A 57 -22.96 -30.90 28.14
C ARG A 57 -21.73 -30.26 27.52
N ALA A 58 -21.21 -30.88 26.46
CA ALA A 58 -20.11 -30.31 25.68
C ALA A 58 -20.51 -30.17 24.22
N TYR A 59 -20.05 -29.09 23.60
CA TYR A 59 -20.29 -28.78 22.19
C TYR A 59 -18.96 -28.44 21.53
N VAL A 60 -18.78 -28.90 20.29
CA VAL A 60 -17.62 -28.53 19.48
C VAL A 60 -17.88 -27.17 18.86
N THR A 61 -17.04 -26.18 19.18
CA THR A 61 -17.21 -24.79 18.71
C THR A 61 -16.30 -24.43 17.55
N GLY A 62 -15.40 -25.33 17.13
CA GLY A 62 -14.46 -25.07 16.06
C GLY A 62 -13.37 -26.12 15.93
N PHE A 63 -12.79 -26.18 14.73
CA PHE A 63 -11.64 -26.96 14.38
C PHE A 63 -10.54 -26.03 13.92
N ARG A 64 -9.34 -26.19 14.49
CA ARG A 64 -8.17 -25.40 14.12
C ARG A 64 -7.02 -26.33 13.80
N GLY A 65 -6.32 -26.04 12.71
CA GLY A 65 -5.17 -26.81 12.30
C GLY A 65 -4.49 -26.22 11.09
N ASP A 66 -3.30 -26.73 10.80
CA ASP A 66 -2.65 -26.45 9.52
C ASP A 66 -3.47 -27.03 8.36
N TRP A 67 -3.19 -26.52 7.15
CA TRP A 67 -3.93 -26.89 5.95
C TRP A 67 -3.91 -28.39 5.65
N LYS A 68 -2.78 -29.06 5.94
CA LYS A 68 -2.61 -30.48 5.65
C LYS A 68 -3.47 -31.34 6.59
N ALA A 69 -3.47 -31.00 7.88
CA ALA A 69 -4.31 -31.65 8.87
C ALA A 69 -5.79 -31.48 8.52
N LEU A 70 -6.23 -30.25 8.24
CA LEU A 70 -7.62 -29.96 7.88
C LEU A 70 -8.04 -30.66 6.59
N LYS A 71 -7.18 -30.69 5.57
CA LYS A 71 -7.43 -31.44 4.32
C LYS A 71 -7.74 -32.90 4.60
N GLN A 72 -6.93 -33.55 5.44
CA GLN A 72 -7.09 -34.97 5.73
C GLN A 72 -8.31 -35.26 6.63
N THR A 73 -8.60 -34.41 7.61
CA THR A 73 -9.74 -34.63 8.51
C THR A 73 -11.08 -34.31 7.86
N PHE A 74 -11.12 -33.36 6.91
CA PHE A 74 -12.35 -32.92 6.25
C PHE A 74 -12.48 -33.35 4.79
N ASN A 75 -11.58 -34.20 4.28
CA ASN A 75 -11.59 -34.71 2.90
C ASN A 75 -11.66 -33.58 1.85
N PHE A 76 -10.92 -32.49 2.05
CA PHE A 76 -10.98 -31.36 1.13
C PHE A 76 -10.47 -31.74 -0.28
N ALA A 77 -11.33 -31.54 -1.28
CA ALA A 77 -11.01 -31.76 -2.69
C ALA A 77 -10.08 -30.68 -3.25
N ARG A 78 -10.16 -29.46 -2.69
CA ARG A 78 -9.41 -28.25 -3.08
C ARG A 78 -8.26 -27.96 -2.11
N TYR A 79 -7.06 -27.68 -2.63
CA TYR A 79 -5.87 -27.44 -1.80
C TYR A 79 -4.71 -26.80 -2.58
N ALA A 80 -3.67 -26.40 -1.84
CA ALA A 80 -2.50 -25.64 -2.31
C ALA A 80 -1.79 -26.15 -3.57
N ASP A 81 -1.87 -27.43 -3.95
CA ASP A 81 -1.18 -27.95 -5.15
C ASP A 81 -2.08 -27.98 -6.40
N LYS A 82 -3.38 -27.73 -6.26
CA LYS A 82 -4.33 -27.62 -7.39
C LYS A 82 -4.47 -26.18 -7.87
N ASP A 83 -5.13 -25.95 -9.01
CA ASP A 83 -5.53 -24.61 -9.43
C ASP A 83 -6.58 -24.06 -8.46
N GLU A 84 -7.61 -24.85 -8.13
CA GLU A 84 -8.57 -24.57 -7.06
C GLU A 84 -7.89 -24.68 -5.68
N VAL A 85 -7.38 -23.55 -5.21
CA VAL A 85 -6.50 -23.50 -4.05
C VAL A 85 -7.27 -23.49 -2.74
N CYS A 86 -8.43 -22.86 -2.70
CA CYS A 86 -9.16 -22.59 -1.47
C CYS A 86 -10.26 -23.62 -1.23
N TRP A 87 -10.38 -24.14 0.00
CA TRP A 87 -11.53 -24.96 0.39
C TRP A 87 -12.68 -24.08 0.94
N MET A 88 -12.45 -22.81 1.26
CA MET A 88 -13.49 -21.91 1.76
C MET A 88 -14.34 -21.31 0.63
N CYS A 89 -13.77 -21.16 -0.56
CA CYS A 89 -14.37 -20.59 -1.77
C CYS A 89 -13.80 -21.22 -3.03
N LEU A 90 -14.34 -20.88 -4.21
CA LEU A 90 -13.89 -21.36 -5.52
C LEU A 90 -12.70 -20.56 -6.09
N ALA A 91 -11.92 -19.87 -5.25
CA ALA A 91 -10.74 -19.14 -5.70
C ALA A 91 -9.68 -20.08 -6.30
N THR A 92 -9.07 -19.64 -7.40
CA THR A 92 -8.07 -20.39 -8.19
C THR A 92 -6.71 -19.69 -8.17
N LYS A 93 -5.66 -20.34 -8.69
CA LYS A 93 -4.36 -19.68 -8.94
C LYS A 93 -4.34 -18.89 -10.26
N GLY A 94 -5.43 -18.93 -11.03
CA GLY A 94 -5.48 -18.33 -12.37
C GLY A 94 -4.53 -19.02 -13.35
N ALA A 95 -4.32 -20.34 -13.23
CA ALA A 95 -3.40 -21.08 -14.11
C ALA A 95 -3.89 -21.15 -15.57
N THR A 96 -5.16 -20.87 -15.82
CA THR A 96 -5.79 -20.88 -17.15
C THR A 96 -6.50 -19.56 -17.40
N ALA A 97 -6.70 -19.19 -18.67
CA ALA A 97 -7.44 -17.97 -19.03
C ALA A 97 -8.86 -17.95 -18.43
N ASP A 98 -9.53 -19.11 -18.42
CA ASP A 98 -10.88 -19.26 -17.90
C ASP A 98 -10.93 -19.13 -16.36
N SER A 99 -9.82 -19.43 -15.66
CA SER A 99 -9.75 -19.34 -14.20
C SER A 99 -9.20 -18.00 -13.67
N LEU A 100 -8.76 -17.08 -14.54
CA LEU A 100 -8.21 -15.78 -14.12
C LEU A 100 -9.21 -14.91 -13.36
N SER A 101 -10.49 -14.92 -13.72
CA SER A 101 -11.53 -14.14 -13.02
C SER A 101 -11.72 -14.60 -11.56
N MET A 102 -11.43 -15.87 -11.30
CA MET A 102 -11.50 -16.51 -9.98
C MET A 102 -10.15 -16.49 -9.24
N CYS A 103 -9.13 -15.82 -9.77
CA CYS A 103 -7.80 -15.83 -9.18
C CYS A 103 -7.82 -15.23 -7.77
N TYR A 104 -7.20 -15.89 -6.79
CA TYR A 104 -7.15 -15.41 -5.40
C TYR A 104 -6.37 -14.10 -5.23
N THR A 105 -5.59 -13.70 -6.22
CA THR A 105 -4.90 -12.39 -6.23
C THR A 105 -5.79 -11.26 -6.70
N ASN A 106 -6.99 -11.55 -7.23
CA ASN A 106 -8.05 -10.55 -7.37
C ASN A 106 -8.60 -10.26 -5.98
N VAL A 107 -8.09 -9.19 -5.37
CA VAL A 107 -8.44 -8.73 -4.02
C VAL A 107 -9.47 -7.61 -4.04
N ASN A 108 -10.12 -7.35 -5.17
CA ASN A 108 -11.19 -6.34 -5.23
C ASN A 108 -12.41 -6.77 -4.42
N ASP A 109 -13.17 -5.81 -3.92
CA ASP A 109 -14.42 -6.05 -3.16
C ASP A 109 -15.48 -6.80 -3.98
N ASP A 110 -15.40 -6.74 -5.32
CA ASP A 110 -16.29 -7.40 -6.27
C ASP A 110 -15.67 -8.69 -6.88
N ALA A 111 -14.60 -9.22 -6.28
CA ALA A 111 -13.97 -10.43 -6.79
C ALA A 111 -14.96 -11.62 -6.81
N PRO A 112 -15.20 -12.28 -7.95
CA PRO A 112 -16.25 -13.30 -8.09
C PRO A 112 -16.14 -14.46 -7.10
N TRP A 113 -14.92 -14.81 -6.68
CA TRP A 113 -14.72 -15.89 -5.72
C TRP A 113 -15.27 -15.58 -4.32
N LEU A 114 -15.48 -14.30 -3.95
CA LEU A 114 -16.08 -13.92 -2.66
C LEU A 114 -17.52 -14.43 -2.53
N GLU A 115 -18.29 -14.43 -3.62
CA GLU A 115 -19.68 -14.92 -3.65
C GLU A 115 -19.78 -16.44 -3.46
N THR A 116 -18.66 -17.14 -3.64
CA THR A 116 -18.58 -18.60 -3.56
C THR A 116 -18.13 -19.10 -2.17
N MET A 117 -18.05 -18.20 -1.19
CA MET A 117 -17.71 -18.55 0.18
C MET A 117 -18.76 -19.49 0.80
N GLY A 118 -18.30 -20.56 1.46
CA GLY A 118 -19.17 -21.53 2.11
C GLY A 118 -19.65 -22.68 1.21
N VAL A 119 -19.16 -22.78 -0.02
CA VAL A 119 -19.37 -23.96 -0.87
C VAL A 119 -18.73 -25.19 -0.22
N VAL A 120 -19.49 -26.29 -0.15
CA VAL A 120 -19.06 -27.57 0.42
C VAL A 120 -17.76 -28.06 -0.27
N PRO A 121 -16.64 -28.24 0.47
CA PRO A 121 -15.34 -28.48 -0.13
C PRO A 121 -14.92 -29.93 -0.32
N TRP A 122 -15.82 -30.89 -0.10
CA TRP A 122 -15.52 -32.32 -0.16
C TRP A 122 -16.49 -33.02 -1.11
N GLU A 123 -15.98 -34.05 -1.77
CA GLU A 123 -16.80 -35.02 -2.51
C GLU A 123 -17.38 -36.08 -1.56
N PHE A 124 -16.60 -36.44 -0.53
CA PHE A 124 -16.97 -37.42 0.50
C PHE A 124 -17.16 -36.74 1.84
N THR A 125 -18.39 -36.79 2.36
CA THR A 125 -18.73 -36.18 3.65
C THR A 125 -17.80 -36.68 4.76
N PRO A 126 -17.01 -35.79 5.39
CA PRO A 126 -16.08 -36.18 6.43
C PRO A 126 -16.84 -36.55 7.70
N ALA A 127 -16.23 -37.42 8.51
CA ALA A 127 -16.85 -37.89 9.75
C ALA A 127 -17.26 -36.75 10.70
N TYR A 128 -16.45 -35.68 10.79
CA TYR A 128 -16.77 -34.53 11.63
C TYR A 128 -17.96 -33.69 11.14
N ALA A 129 -18.37 -33.81 9.87
CA ALA A 129 -19.61 -33.17 9.41
C ALA A 129 -20.87 -33.81 10.01
N GLN A 130 -20.74 -34.96 10.68
CA GLN A 130 -21.83 -35.62 11.41
C GLN A 130 -21.99 -35.12 12.85
N LEU A 131 -21.18 -34.15 13.29
CA LEU A 131 -21.34 -33.56 14.61
C LEU A 131 -22.66 -32.82 14.71
N THR A 132 -23.35 -32.96 15.85
CA THR A 132 -24.61 -32.27 16.12
C THR A 132 -24.37 -30.75 16.08
N GLY A 133 -25.09 -30.06 15.19
CA GLY A 133 -24.95 -28.62 14.96
C GLY A 133 -23.73 -28.19 14.14
N PHE A 134 -23.04 -29.12 13.47
CA PHE A 134 -21.88 -28.80 12.63
C PHE A 134 -22.18 -27.72 11.57
N GLN A 135 -21.27 -26.77 11.43
CA GLN A 135 -21.29 -25.77 10.37
C GLN A 135 -19.90 -25.67 9.74
N LEU A 136 -19.84 -25.40 8.42
CA LEU A 136 -18.57 -25.19 7.71
C LEU A 136 -17.71 -24.08 8.33
N THR A 137 -18.35 -23.06 8.91
CA THR A 137 -17.71 -21.93 9.62
C THR A 137 -16.95 -22.35 10.88
N TYR A 138 -17.14 -23.59 11.36
CA TYR A 138 -16.40 -24.13 12.49
C TYR A 138 -14.97 -24.50 12.08
N ILE A 139 -14.73 -24.76 10.80
CA ILE A 139 -13.38 -25.04 10.31
C ILE A 139 -12.64 -23.71 10.16
N GLN A 140 -11.55 -23.56 10.90
CA GLN A 140 -10.73 -22.36 10.89
C GLN A 140 -9.27 -22.74 10.62
N PRO A 141 -8.62 -22.14 9.62
CA PRO A 141 -7.18 -22.36 9.43
C PRO A 141 -6.39 -21.82 10.62
N ASP A 142 -5.25 -22.44 10.91
CA ASP A 142 -4.23 -21.82 11.76
C ASP A 142 -3.73 -20.55 11.07
N ILE A 143 -4.20 -19.40 11.56
CA ILE A 143 -3.91 -18.11 10.94
C ILE A 143 -2.42 -17.79 10.95
N LEU A 144 -1.67 -18.21 11.98
CA LEU A 144 -0.24 -17.92 12.04
C LEU A 144 0.51 -18.73 10.98
N HIS A 145 0.09 -19.97 10.76
CA HIS A 145 0.63 -20.82 9.72
C HIS A 145 0.25 -20.33 8.32
N CYS A 146 -1.02 -19.99 8.09
CA CYS A 146 -1.51 -19.45 6.83
C CYS A 146 -0.89 -18.09 6.50
N TRP A 147 -0.76 -17.20 7.47
CA TRP A 147 -0.04 -15.94 7.31
C TRP A 147 1.40 -16.19 6.91
N HIS A 148 2.12 -17.03 7.66
CA HIS A 148 3.53 -17.30 7.40
C HIS A 148 3.77 -17.88 6.01
N LEU A 149 3.02 -18.91 5.61
CA LEU A 149 3.17 -19.57 4.32
C LEU A 149 2.56 -18.81 3.15
N GLY A 150 1.56 -17.96 3.40
CA GLY A 150 0.85 -17.20 2.38
C GLY A 150 1.61 -15.95 1.95
N THR A 151 1.76 -14.98 2.87
CA THR A 151 2.30 -13.65 2.52
C THR A 151 3.39 -13.16 3.48
N GLY A 152 3.33 -13.59 4.75
CA GLY A 152 4.13 -13.05 5.83
C GLY A 152 5.63 -13.27 5.66
N ARG A 153 6.06 -14.48 5.30
CA ARG A 153 7.50 -14.78 5.14
C ARG A 153 8.11 -14.05 3.93
N ASP A 154 7.31 -13.84 2.89
CA ASP A 154 7.73 -13.23 1.64
C ASP A 154 7.81 -11.70 1.82
N LEU A 155 6.80 -11.11 2.46
CA LEU A 155 6.80 -9.70 2.84
C LEU A 155 7.99 -9.38 3.76
N ALA A 156 8.16 -10.15 4.83
CA ALA A 156 9.25 -9.93 5.80
C ALA A 156 10.63 -10.00 5.14
N ALA A 157 10.86 -11.02 4.30
CA ALA A 157 12.14 -11.18 3.62
C ALA A 157 12.35 -10.12 2.53
N SER A 158 11.32 -9.78 1.76
CA SER A 158 11.40 -8.76 0.71
C SER A 158 11.68 -7.39 1.30
N ALA A 159 10.99 -7.01 2.38
CA ALA A 159 11.25 -5.79 3.13
C ALA A 159 12.71 -5.72 3.63
N LEU A 160 13.19 -6.81 4.24
CA LEU A 160 14.58 -6.90 4.71
C LEU A 160 15.60 -6.75 3.59
N VAL A 161 15.40 -7.47 2.48
CA VAL A 161 16.29 -7.40 1.31
C VAL A 161 16.29 -5.99 0.73
N PHE A 162 15.12 -5.34 0.63
CA PHE A 162 15.00 -3.96 0.17
C PHE A 162 15.81 -3.00 1.06
N MET A 163 15.60 -3.04 2.37
CA MET A 163 16.29 -2.17 3.34
C MET A 163 17.81 -2.42 3.38
N VAL A 164 18.25 -3.69 3.33
CA VAL A 164 19.67 -4.06 3.31
C VAL A 164 20.35 -3.60 2.02
N LYS A 165 19.69 -3.76 0.86
CA LYS A 165 20.23 -3.27 -0.42
C LYS A 165 20.31 -1.75 -0.45
N GLY A 166 19.28 -1.07 0.07
CA GLY A 166 19.24 0.40 0.14
C GLY A 166 20.33 0.99 1.03
N GLY A 167 20.74 0.27 2.09
CA GLY A 167 21.82 0.72 2.97
C GLY A 167 21.47 1.91 3.85
N LEU A 168 20.18 2.24 3.97
CA LEU A 168 19.69 3.39 4.73
C LEU A 168 19.28 3.02 6.16
N CYS A 169 18.83 1.78 6.40
CA CYS A 169 18.25 1.37 7.68
C CYS A 169 19.23 0.67 8.62
N PHE A 170 20.29 0.06 8.07
CA PHE A 170 21.21 -0.78 8.83
C PHE A 170 22.66 -0.37 8.54
N ALA A 171 23.47 -0.22 9.60
CA ALA A 171 24.89 0.10 9.48
C ALA A 171 25.66 -1.04 8.79
N GLY A 172 26.68 -0.70 8.01
CA GLY A 172 27.54 -1.67 7.34
C GLY A 172 27.87 -1.28 5.89
N SER A 173 29.10 -1.54 5.49
CA SER A 173 29.60 -1.32 4.14
C SER A 173 29.18 -2.45 3.19
N THR A 174 29.01 -3.66 3.72
CA THR A 174 28.59 -4.84 2.95
C THR A 174 27.18 -5.32 3.32
N GLN A 175 26.55 -6.09 2.43
CA GLN A 175 25.25 -6.72 2.72
C GLN A 175 25.31 -7.67 3.94
N ALA A 176 26.46 -8.29 4.19
CA ALA A 176 26.66 -9.20 5.32
C ALA A 176 26.68 -8.42 6.65
N GLU A 177 27.46 -7.33 6.71
CA GLU A 177 27.52 -6.43 7.85
C GLU A 177 26.14 -5.81 8.15
N ARG A 178 25.41 -5.39 7.11
CA ARG A 178 24.06 -4.86 7.27
C ARG A 178 23.06 -5.88 7.83
N LEU A 179 23.17 -7.15 7.42
CA LEU A 179 22.35 -8.25 7.97
C LEU A 179 22.72 -8.58 9.43
N GLU A 180 23.99 -8.42 9.79
CA GLU A 180 24.45 -8.54 11.17
C GLU A 180 23.89 -7.39 12.03
N GLY A 181 23.99 -6.14 11.57
CA GLY A 181 23.38 -4.98 12.22
C GLY A 181 21.87 -5.13 12.39
N ALA A 182 21.17 -5.60 11.35
CA ALA A 182 19.75 -5.94 11.41
C ALA A 182 19.45 -7.04 12.47
N THR A 183 20.32 -8.06 12.58
CA THR A 183 20.17 -9.13 13.59
C THR A 183 20.31 -8.58 15.01
N ILE A 184 21.26 -7.69 15.25
CA ILE A 184 21.47 -7.04 16.55
C ILE A 184 20.22 -6.24 16.93
N GLN A 185 19.76 -5.37 16.04
CA GLN A 185 18.55 -4.55 16.29
C GLN A 185 17.31 -5.41 16.56
N LEU A 186 17.10 -6.50 15.81
CA LEU A 186 15.98 -7.42 16.04
C LEU A 186 16.04 -8.06 17.44
N LYS A 187 17.24 -8.51 17.87
CA LYS A 187 17.42 -9.11 19.19
C LYS A 187 17.21 -8.11 20.32
N GLU A 188 17.70 -6.89 20.16
CA GLU A 188 17.47 -5.79 21.11
C GLU A 188 15.98 -5.48 21.23
N PHE A 189 15.29 -5.33 20.09
CA PHE A 189 13.84 -5.12 20.05
C PHE A 189 13.07 -6.24 20.77
N CYS A 190 13.45 -7.50 20.55
CA CYS A 190 12.82 -8.65 21.21
C CYS A 190 13.09 -8.66 22.71
N LYS A 191 14.32 -8.34 23.13
CA LYS A 191 14.71 -8.27 24.55
C LYS A 191 13.92 -7.18 25.28
N GLU A 192 13.83 -5.99 24.71
CA GLU A 192 13.08 -4.86 25.27
C GLU A 192 11.60 -5.18 25.47
N ARG A 193 11.00 -5.95 24.54
CA ARG A 193 9.57 -6.26 24.52
C ARG A 193 9.24 -7.66 25.05
N GLN A 194 10.22 -8.37 25.60
CA GLN A 194 10.08 -9.73 26.12
C GLN A 194 9.47 -10.71 25.11
N LEU A 195 9.83 -10.57 23.83
CA LEU A 195 9.35 -11.45 22.76
C LEU A 195 10.30 -12.65 22.61
N PRO A 196 9.81 -13.91 22.69
CA PRO A 196 10.66 -15.06 22.44
C PRO A 196 11.05 -15.12 20.95
N LEU A 197 12.33 -15.24 20.66
CA LEU A 197 12.84 -15.32 19.29
C LEU A 197 13.72 -16.57 19.13
N LYS A 198 13.28 -17.52 18.30
CA LYS A 198 14.07 -18.72 17.95
C LYS A 198 15.04 -18.46 16.80
N LEU A 199 14.77 -17.41 16.01
CA LEU A 199 15.64 -17.00 14.92
C LEU A 199 16.96 -16.42 15.44
N HIS A 200 18.05 -17.19 15.33
CA HIS A 200 19.37 -16.78 15.85
C HIS A 200 20.07 -15.67 15.07
N LYS A 201 19.93 -15.65 13.73
CA LYS A 201 20.57 -14.67 12.83
C LYS A 201 19.80 -14.48 11.53
N LEU A 202 19.81 -13.26 11.01
CA LEU A 202 19.42 -12.94 9.65
C LEU A 202 20.62 -13.19 8.72
N SER A 203 20.40 -13.90 7.63
CA SER A 203 21.45 -14.25 6.65
C SER A 203 20.81 -14.43 5.29
N LYS A 204 21.60 -14.36 4.21
CA LYS A 204 21.11 -14.63 2.86
C LYS A 204 20.41 -15.99 2.74
N SER A 205 20.98 -17.02 3.37
CA SER A 205 20.37 -18.36 3.44
C SER A 205 19.02 -18.36 4.15
N LYS A 206 18.91 -17.63 5.28
CA LYS A 206 17.64 -17.49 6.02
C LYS A 206 16.58 -16.68 5.28
N LEU A 207 16.97 -15.78 4.40
CA LEU A 207 16.06 -14.99 3.57
C LEU A 207 15.78 -15.64 2.20
N ASN A 208 16.28 -16.86 1.96
CA ASN A 208 16.27 -17.51 0.64
C ASN A 208 16.72 -16.54 -0.48
N TRP A 209 17.65 -15.63 -0.15
CA TRP A 209 17.97 -14.48 -1.00
C TRP A 209 18.85 -14.92 -2.18
N LYS A 210 18.17 -15.31 -3.26
CA LYS A 210 18.75 -15.71 -4.55
C LYS A 210 18.52 -14.61 -5.59
N SER A 211 19.29 -14.62 -6.68
CA SER A 211 19.26 -13.56 -7.70
C SER A 211 17.97 -13.52 -8.53
N LYS A 212 17.31 -14.66 -8.73
CA LYS A 212 16.14 -14.82 -9.62
C LYS A 212 14.88 -15.33 -8.90
N ALA A 213 14.85 -15.24 -7.57
CA ALA A 213 13.70 -15.70 -6.79
C ALA A 213 13.29 -14.61 -5.80
N MET A 214 11.99 -14.56 -5.50
CA MET A 214 11.51 -13.73 -4.42
C MET A 214 12.12 -14.20 -3.09
N PRO A 215 12.60 -13.27 -2.24
CA PRO A 215 13.11 -13.62 -0.91
C PRO A 215 12.00 -14.24 -0.05
N GLU A 216 12.35 -15.24 0.76
CA GLU A 216 11.45 -15.92 1.68
C GLU A 216 12.12 -16.13 3.03
N LEU A 217 11.47 -15.74 4.13
CA LEU A 217 12.01 -15.91 5.47
C LEU A 217 11.85 -17.36 5.96
N ARG A 218 12.96 -18.10 6.05
CA ARG A 218 13.02 -19.48 6.58
C ARG A 218 13.07 -19.51 8.11
N SER A 219 11.92 -19.26 8.72
CA SER A 219 11.71 -19.25 10.18
C SER A 219 10.40 -19.94 10.57
N SER A 220 10.06 -19.92 11.86
CA SER A 220 8.72 -20.32 12.31
C SER A 220 7.68 -19.22 12.01
N GLY A 221 6.39 -19.57 12.03
CA GLY A 221 5.33 -18.58 11.88
C GLY A 221 5.39 -17.49 12.96
N TYR A 222 5.69 -17.88 14.20
CA TYR A 222 5.86 -16.92 15.29
C TYR A 222 7.06 -15.99 15.09
N ASP A 223 8.23 -16.51 14.70
CA ASP A 223 9.38 -15.66 14.39
C ASP A 223 9.08 -14.70 13.23
N THR A 224 8.29 -15.12 12.24
CA THR A 224 7.86 -14.26 11.13
C THR A 224 7.00 -13.10 11.64
N TYR A 225 6.02 -13.37 12.51
CA TYR A 225 5.24 -12.32 13.17
C TYR A 225 6.14 -11.34 13.94
N VAL A 226 7.10 -11.84 14.73
CA VAL A 226 8.04 -10.99 15.49
C VAL A 226 8.89 -10.14 14.55
N VAL A 227 9.38 -10.69 13.43
CA VAL A 227 10.15 -9.94 12.43
C VAL A 227 9.30 -8.85 11.78
N VAL A 228 8.05 -9.14 11.38
CA VAL A 228 7.13 -8.12 10.81
C VAL A 228 6.83 -7.01 11.82
N LYS A 229 6.62 -7.37 13.10
CA LYS A 229 6.42 -6.41 14.19
C LYS A 229 7.64 -5.51 14.40
N TRP A 230 8.84 -6.06 14.35
CA TRP A 230 10.08 -5.28 14.41
C TRP A 230 10.26 -4.41 13.15
N LEU A 231 9.97 -4.93 11.95
CA LEU A 231 10.07 -4.16 10.71
C LEU A 231 9.09 -2.97 10.68
N THR A 232 7.92 -3.09 11.32
CA THR A 232 7.00 -1.96 11.51
C THR A 232 7.69 -0.84 12.32
N HIS A 233 8.39 -1.19 13.40
CA HIS A 233 9.17 -0.24 14.20
C HIS A 233 10.33 0.40 13.40
N VAL A 234 10.99 -0.38 12.52
CA VAL A 234 11.99 0.17 11.59
C VAL A 234 11.33 1.16 10.62
N CYS A 235 10.14 0.85 10.09
CA CYS A 235 9.41 1.74 9.19
C CYS A 235 9.05 3.08 9.83
N GLU A 236 8.64 3.08 11.10
CA GLU A 236 8.38 4.32 11.84
C GLU A 236 9.61 5.24 11.87
N ARG A 237 10.78 4.68 12.19
CA ARG A 237 12.05 5.42 12.29
C ARG A 237 12.56 5.93 10.93
N TYR A 238 12.31 5.20 9.86
CA TYR A 238 12.83 5.51 8.51
C TYR A 238 11.73 5.87 7.50
N SER A 239 10.57 6.32 7.99
CA SER A 239 9.39 6.63 7.17
C SER A 239 9.64 7.67 6.08
N ALA A 240 10.58 8.60 6.30
CA ALA A 240 10.95 9.63 5.32
C ALA A 240 11.68 9.10 4.08
N VAL A 241 12.24 7.89 4.14
CA VAL A 241 13.08 7.33 3.05
C VAL A 241 12.58 5.98 2.52
N LEU A 242 11.63 5.35 3.23
CA LEU A 242 11.07 4.07 2.83
C LEU A 242 9.79 4.26 2.01
N PRO A 243 9.50 3.38 1.03
CA PRO A 243 8.25 3.45 0.26
C PRO A 243 7.03 3.36 1.19
N ARG A 244 6.07 4.29 1.02
CA ARG A 244 4.85 4.36 1.84
C ARG A 244 4.10 3.03 1.85
N ASP A 245 3.97 2.39 0.69
CA ASP A 245 3.26 1.13 0.52
C ASP A 245 3.88 -0.03 1.30
N LEU A 246 5.21 -0.10 1.32
CA LEU A 246 5.93 -1.10 2.10
C LEU A 246 5.67 -0.90 3.60
N CYS A 247 5.77 0.34 4.07
CA CYS A 247 5.51 0.69 5.46
C CYS A 247 4.05 0.36 5.84
N PHE A 248 3.10 0.69 4.97
CA PHE A 248 1.68 0.45 5.18
C PHE A 248 1.35 -1.04 5.21
N ALA A 249 1.86 -1.83 4.26
CA ALA A 249 1.66 -3.29 4.25
C ALA A 249 2.23 -3.96 5.52
N LEU A 250 3.43 -3.56 5.96
CA LEU A 250 4.01 -4.07 7.21
C LEU A 250 3.17 -3.69 8.43
N TRP A 251 2.74 -2.43 8.51
CA TRP A 251 1.91 -1.93 9.60
C TRP A 251 0.55 -2.63 9.66
N ALA A 252 -0.18 -2.68 8.54
CA ALA A 252 -1.51 -3.29 8.47
C ALA A 252 -1.45 -4.79 8.79
N GLY A 253 -0.47 -5.51 8.22
CA GLY A 253 -0.24 -6.92 8.55
C GLY A 253 0.09 -7.15 10.02
N ASN A 254 0.97 -6.34 10.61
CA ASN A 254 1.27 -6.39 12.04
C ASN A 254 0.04 -6.07 12.91
N HIS A 255 -0.78 -5.10 12.50
CA HIS A 255 -1.99 -4.69 13.21
C HIS A 255 -3.00 -5.84 13.29
N VAL A 256 -3.31 -6.47 12.15
CA VAL A 256 -4.21 -7.64 12.08
C VAL A 256 -3.70 -8.79 12.96
N LEU A 257 -2.42 -9.15 12.85
CA LEU A 257 -1.86 -10.23 13.67
C LEU A 257 -1.82 -9.89 15.16
N SER A 258 -1.61 -8.62 15.50
CA SER A 258 -1.62 -8.16 16.88
C SER A 258 -3.03 -8.26 17.47
N ILE A 259 -4.08 -7.89 16.71
CA ILE A 259 -5.47 -8.12 17.13
C ILE A 259 -5.69 -9.61 17.39
N LEU A 260 -5.37 -10.46 16.41
CA LEU A 260 -5.65 -11.89 16.49
C LEU A 260 -4.87 -12.63 17.59
N SER A 261 -3.66 -12.14 17.92
CA SER A 261 -2.82 -12.74 18.97
C SER A 261 -3.19 -12.30 20.38
N ASN A 262 -3.81 -11.12 20.53
CA ASN A 262 -4.15 -10.55 21.84
C ASN A 262 -5.64 -10.60 22.17
N ALA A 263 -6.49 -10.94 21.20
CA ALA A 263 -7.91 -11.13 21.41
C ALA A 263 -8.18 -12.22 22.45
N GLY A 264 -9.34 -12.14 23.09
CA GLY A 264 -9.84 -13.21 23.95
C GLY A 264 -10.19 -14.47 23.16
N ARG A 265 -11.05 -15.32 23.73
CA ARG A 265 -11.55 -16.51 23.00
C ARG A 265 -12.29 -16.12 21.70
N PHE A 266 -12.92 -14.95 21.70
CA PHE A 266 -13.66 -14.38 20.58
C PHE A 266 -13.23 -12.93 20.37
N LEU A 267 -13.30 -12.47 19.12
CA LEU A 267 -13.12 -11.06 18.79
C LEU A 267 -14.34 -10.27 19.25
N THR A 268 -14.11 -9.11 19.84
CA THR A 268 -15.14 -8.10 20.01
C THR A 268 -15.62 -7.58 18.65
N PRO A 269 -16.82 -6.97 18.56
CA PRO A 269 -17.30 -6.39 17.31
C PRO A 269 -16.31 -5.37 16.69
N LEU A 270 -15.64 -4.57 17.53
CA LEU A 270 -14.64 -3.61 17.10
C LEU A 270 -13.39 -4.29 16.55
N GLU A 271 -12.85 -5.29 17.26
CA GLU A 271 -11.69 -6.05 16.79
C GLU A 271 -11.98 -6.79 15.48
N GLN A 272 -13.18 -7.36 15.33
CA GLN A 272 -13.62 -8.01 14.10
C GLN A 272 -13.71 -7.00 12.94
N SER A 273 -14.27 -5.80 13.18
CA SER A 273 -14.32 -4.72 12.20
C SER A 273 -12.91 -4.29 11.77
N ASN A 274 -12.05 -3.98 12.73
CA ASN A 274 -10.66 -3.57 12.46
C ASN A 274 -9.88 -4.66 11.72
N LYS A 275 -10.04 -5.93 12.12
CA LYS A 275 -9.39 -7.06 11.45
C LYS A 275 -9.83 -7.16 9.98
N ASN A 276 -11.11 -6.93 9.66
CA ASN A 276 -11.58 -6.90 8.28
C ASN A 276 -10.96 -5.72 7.53
N THR A 277 -11.18 -4.48 7.99
CA THR A 277 -10.69 -3.26 7.31
C THR A 277 -9.19 -3.26 7.08
N PHE A 278 -8.39 -3.56 8.10
CA PHE A 278 -6.93 -3.59 7.96
C PHE A 278 -6.42 -4.86 7.27
N GLY A 279 -7.20 -5.94 7.27
CA GLY A 279 -6.93 -7.14 6.48
C GLY A 279 -7.05 -6.86 4.99
N ASP A 280 -8.14 -6.20 4.58
CA ASP A 280 -8.38 -5.84 3.18
C ASP A 280 -7.32 -4.84 2.71
N ALA A 281 -7.08 -3.79 3.50
CA ALA A 281 -6.04 -2.81 3.20
C ALA A 281 -4.64 -3.43 3.09
N PHE A 282 -4.32 -4.40 3.95
CA PHE A 282 -3.10 -5.18 3.86
C PHE A 282 -3.01 -5.95 2.53
N MET A 283 -4.07 -6.66 2.15
CA MET A 283 -4.09 -7.49 0.94
C MET A 283 -3.90 -6.65 -0.32
N HIS A 284 -4.59 -5.51 -0.42
CA HIS A 284 -4.40 -4.56 -1.53
C HIS A 284 -2.96 -4.03 -1.62
N ALA A 285 -2.40 -3.59 -0.51
CA ALA A 285 -1.03 -3.07 -0.47
C ALA A 285 0.00 -4.16 -0.83
N TYR A 286 -0.17 -5.37 -0.30
CA TYR A 286 0.70 -6.50 -0.61
C TYR A 286 0.65 -6.89 -2.09
N VAL A 287 -0.54 -7.03 -2.67
CA VAL A 287 -0.70 -7.38 -4.09
C VAL A 287 -0.14 -6.28 -4.99
N ARG A 288 -0.32 -5.00 -4.65
CA ARG A 288 0.29 -3.87 -5.38
C ARG A 288 1.82 -3.97 -5.37
N LEU A 289 2.44 -4.14 -4.21
CA LEU A 289 3.88 -4.33 -4.09
C LEU A 289 4.38 -5.56 -4.87
N ALA A 290 3.63 -6.66 -4.82
CA ALA A 290 3.96 -7.86 -5.58
C ALA A 290 3.95 -7.58 -7.09
N ASN A 291 2.92 -6.89 -7.60
CA ASN A 291 2.82 -6.51 -9.01
C ASN A 291 3.95 -5.55 -9.44
N GLU A 292 4.31 -4.58 -8.59
CA GLU A 292 5.38 -3.64 -8.87
C GLU A 292 6.77 -4.29 -8.94
N SER A 293 6.96 -5.37 -8.18
CA SER A 293 8.21 -6.13 -8.06
C SER A 293 8.38 -7.24 -9.10
N LEU A 294 7.32 -7.59 -9.84
CA LEU A 294 7.44 -8.47 -10.99
C LEU A 294 8.34 -7.81 -12.06
N PRO A 295 9.34 -8.52 -12.61
CA PRO A 295 10.21 -8.00 -13.67
C PRO A 295 9.49 -7.82 -15.04
N ILE A 296 8.16 -7.69 -15.05
CA ILE A 296 7.35 -7.70 -16.28
C ILE A 296 7.05 -6.28 -16.74
N ASN A 297 7.73 -5.95 -17.83
CA ASN A 297 7.29 -5.09 -18.93
C ASN A 297 6.95 -3.64 -18.58
N LEU A 298 7.90 -2.74 -18.85
CA LEU A 298 7.69 -1.29 -18.93
C LEU A 298 6.40 -0.94 -19.71
N ALA A 299 6.04 -1.72 -20.73
CA ALA A 299 4.81 -1.54 -21.50
C ALA A 299 3.52 -1.73 -20.67
N GLY A 300 3.52 -2.62 -19.67
CA GLY A 300 2.40 -2.80 -18.73
C GLY A 300 2.31 -1.66 -17.71
N LYS A 301 3.46 -1.16 -17.23
CA LYS A 301 3.50 0.03 -16.35
C LYS A 301 3.10 1.30 -17.10
N VAL A 302 3.49 1.46 -18.36
CA VAL A 302 3.04 2.54 -19.25
C VAL A 302 1.55 2.40 -19.54
N ALA A 303 1.02 1.20 -19.78
CA ALA A 303 -0.42 0.99 -19.98
C ALA A 303 -1.24 1.27 -18.71
N ILE A 304 -0.76 0.89 -17.52
CA ILE A 304 -1.42 1.18 -16.24
C ILE A 304 -1.37 2.67 -15.93
N LEU A 305 -0.21 3.32 -16.09
CA LEU A 305 -0.08 4.77 -15.90
C LEU A 305 -0.89 5.55 -16.94
N ALA A 306 -0.96 5.07 -18.19
CA ALA A 306 -1.82 5.64 -19.23
C ALA A 306 -3.32 5.37 -18.98
N SER A 307 -3.68 4.32 -18.23
CA SER A 307 -5.06 4.00 -17.86
C SER A 307 -5.52 4.63 -16.55
N THR A 308 -4.58 5.14 -15.74
CA THR A 308 -4.90 5.81 -14.48
C THR A 308 -5.33 7.23 -14.81
N SER A 309 -6.63 7.42 -15.02
CA SER A 309 -7.18 8.74 -15.30
C SER A 309 -6.81 9.74 -14.20
N LEU A 310 -6.62 11.01 -14.59
CA LEU A 310 -6.40 12.13 -13.67
C LEU A 310 -7.44 12.18 -12.54
N SER A 311 -8.66 11.72 -12.83
CA SER A 311 -9.76 11.58 -11.87
C SER A 311 -9.48 10.56 -10.76
N GLN A 312 -8.82 9.44 -11.08
CA GLN A 312 -8.52 8.38 -10.10
C GLN A 312 -7.42 8.81 -9.12
N ALA A 313 -6.36 9.45 -9.63
CA ALA A 313 -5.30 10.00 -8.78
C ALA A 313 -5.80 11.10 -7.83
N LEU A 314 -6.78 11.89 -8.28
CA LEU A 314 -7.44 12.90 -7.46
C LEU A 314 -8.35 12.27 -6.39
N LEU A 315 -9.11 11.22 -6.73
CA LEU A 315 -9.92 10.46 -5.76
C LEU A 315 -9.07 9.84 -4.66
N ASP A 316 -7.92 9.28 -5.01
CA ASP A 316 -6.98 8.70 -4.03
C ASP A 316 -6.39 9.77 -3.10
N SER A 317 -6.08 10.96 -3.65
CA SER A 317 -5.58 12.10 -2.88
C SER A 317 -6.66 12.70 -1.95
N LEU A 318 -7.92 12.75 -2.41
CA LEU A 318 -9.06 13.22 -1.60
C LEU A 318 -9.42 12.23 -0.49
N ARG A 319 -9.40 10.91 -0.76
CA ARG A 319 -9.58 9.88 0.26
C ARG A 319 -8.55 9.99 1.38
N LEU A 320 -7.29 10.26 1.02
CA LEU A 320 -6.24 10.55 2.00
C LEU A 320 -6.55 11.80 2.84
N SER A 321 -7.15 12.84 2.26
CA SER A 321 -7.54 14.05 3.00
C SER A 321 -8.72 13.86 3.96
N GLU A 322 -9.61 12.88 3.71
CA GLU A 322 -10.71 12.55 4.62
C GLU A 322 -10.26 11.67 5.81
N GLU A 323 -9.25 10.81 5.62
CA GLU A 323 -8.63 10.02 6.69
C GLU A 323 -7.90 10.91 7.71
N TYR A 324 -7.30 12.02 7.26
CA TYR A 324 -6.84 13.09 8.14
C TYR A 324 -8.01 14.04 8.42
N LYS A 325 -8.78 13.80 9.49
CA LYS A 325 -9.77 14.78 9.98
C LYS A 325 -9.07 16.10 10.33
N PHE A 326 -8.92 16.99 9.36
CA PHE A 326 -8.61 18.39 9.58
C PHE A 326 -9.82 18.97 10.28
N ALA A 327 -9.80 18.95 11.61
CA ALA A 327 -10.72 19.71 12.41
C ALA A 327 -10.72 21.13 11.85
N VAL A 328 -11.91 21.60 11.48
CA VAL A 328 -12.17 22.97 11.06
C VAL A 328 -11.73 23.89 12.20
N MET A 329 -10.44 24.24 12.20
CA MET A 329 -9.88 25.24 13.10
C MET A 329 -10.18 26.58 12.46
N LYS A 330 -11.28 27.19 12.90
CA LYS A 330 -11.45 28.64 12.88
C LYS A 330 -10.38 29.26 13.79
N SER A 331 -9.12 29.25 13.37
CA SER A 331 -8.16 30.17 13.92
C SER A 331 -8.39 31.53 13.26
N PRO A 332 -8.48 32.63 14.02
CA PRO A 332 -8.46 33.96 13.43
C PRO A 332 -7.17 34.07 12.60
N ALA A 333 -7.31 34.56 11.37
CA ALA A 333 -6.19 34.76 10.47
C ALA A 333 -5.08 35.50 11.23
N PRO A 334 -3.86 34.94 11.34
CA PRO A 334 -2.75 35.70 11.90
C PRO A 334 -2.58 36.93 11.02
N GLU A 335 -2.51 38.11 11.63
CA GLU A 335 -2.19 39.34 10.91
C GLU A 335 -0.86 39.14 10.19
N VAL A 336 -0.96 38.94 8.87
CA VAL A 336 0.19 38.87 7.99
C VAL A 336 0.78 40.29 7.97
N PRO A 337 2.05 40.49 8.37
CA PRO A 337 2.66 41.79 8.26
C PRO A 337 2.68 42.17 6.78
N VAL A 338 1.96 43.24 6.44
CA VAL A 338 1.95 43.83 5.11
C VAL A 338 3.36 44.35 4.84
N VAL A 339 4.18 43.54 4.15
CA VAL A 339 5.45 44.00 3.60
C VAL A 339 5.11 44.90 2.42
N LYS A 340 4.92 46.20 2.69
CA LYS A 340 4.83 47.24 1.67
C LYS A 340 6.22 47.45 1.09
N GLY A 341 6.47 46.83 -0.06
CA GLY A 341 7.67 47.06 -0.85
C GLY A 341 7.68 46.13 -2.06
N HIS A 342 7.04 46.54 -3.16
CA HIS A 342 7.30 45.94 -4.45
C HIS A 342 8.78 46.17 -4.78
N ALA A 343 9.56 45.11 -4.94
CA ALA A 343 10.89 45.21 -5.51
C ALA A 343 10.73 45.60 -6.99
N THR A 344 10.77 46.90 -7.28
CA THR A 344 10.78 47.46 -8.64
C THR A 344 12.18 47.40 -9.28
N GLY A 345 13.09 46.59 -8.73
CA GLY A 345 14.44 46.40 -9.25
C GLY A 345 14.47 45.52 -10.50
N GLU A 346 15.57 45.60 -11.24
CA GLU A 346 15.80 44.82 -12.47
C GLU A 346 15.79 43.29 -12.27
N ASP A 347 15.78 42.83 -11.02
CA ASP A 347 15.84 41.41 -10.62
C ASP A 347 14.50 40.85 -10.11
N ALA A 348 13.37 41.43 -10.50
CA ALA A 348 12.06 40.86 -10.16
C ALA A 348 11.92 39.43 -10.72
N PRO A 349 11.53 38.41 -9.93
CA PRO A 349 11.45 37.02 -10.38
C PRO A 349 10.64 36.82 -11.67
N MET A 350 9.59 37.62 -11.88
CA MET A 350 8.84 37.61 -13.14
C MET A 350 9.71 38.03 -14.33
N LYS A 351 10.44 39.15 -14.25
CA LYS A 351 11.32 39.62 -15.34
C LYS A 351 12.40 38.59 -15.67
N VAL A 352 12.99 37.96 -14.65
CA VAL A 352 13.97 36.87 -14.82
C VAL A 352 13.33 35.65 -15.48
N ALA A 353 12.10 35.27 -15.09
CA ALA A 353 11.36 34.19 -15.73
C ALA A 353 11.07 34.48 -17.21
N LEU A 354 10.61 35.69 -17.56
CA LEU A 354 10.32 36.08 -18.95
C LEU A 354 11.59 36.07 -19.82
N GLN A 355 12.73 36.53 -19.29
CA GLN A 355 14.02 36.46 -19.98
C GLN A 355 14.45 35.00 -20.25
N PHE A 356 14.31 34.14 -19.24
CA PHE A 356 14.61 32.72 -19.38
C PHE A 356 13.69 32.03 -20.39
N VAL A 357 12.37 32.26 -20.31
CA VAL A 357 11.38 31.72 -21.25
C VAL A 357 11.69 32.16 -22.68
N LYS A 358 11.94 33.44 -22.90
CA LYS A 358 12.30 33.98 -24.23
C LYS A 358 13.52 33.30 -24.82
N ALA A 359 14.52 33.01 -23.98
CA ALA A 359 15.73 32.30 -24.38
C ALA A 359 15.46 30.85 -24.82
N MET A 360 14.62 30.15 -24.07
CA MET A 360 14.23 28.78 -24.39
C MET A 360 13.38 28.73 -25.67
N GLU A 361 12.40 29.63 -25.81
CA GLU A 361 11.54 29.70 -26.98
C GLU A 361 12.32 30.07 -28.26
N ALA A 362 13.34 30.93 -28.16
CA ALA A 362 14.25 31.23 -29.27
C ALA A 362 15.03 30.00 -29.77
N ASN A 363 15.12 28.95 -28.94
CA ASN A 363 15.74 27.66 -29.28
C ASN A 363 14.71 26.56 -29.59
N GLY A 364 13.44 26.93 -29.80
CA GLY A 364 12.37 26.00 -30.15
C GLY A 364 11.91 25.10 -29.00
N ILE A 365 12.11 25.54 -27.75
CA ILE A 365 11.67 24.82 -26.55
C ILE A 365 10.41 25.51 -26.02
N GLU A 366 9.30 24.77 -25.96
CA GLU A 366 8.06 25.30 -25.40
C GLU A 366 8.15 25.34 -23.87
N VAL A 367 7.93 26.52 -23.30
CA VAL A 367 8.00 26.76 -21.86
C VAL A 367 6.68 27.33 -21.36
N THR A 368 6.23 26.84 -20.22
CA THR A 368 5.06 27.34 -19.51
C THR A 368 5.47 27.77 -18.11
N ILE A 369 5.15 29.00 -17.72
CA ILE A 369 5.44 29.54 -16.39
C ILE A 369 4.46 28.94 -15.38
N ALA A 370 4.96 28.48 -14.24
CA ALA A 370 4.18 27.76 -13.24
C ALA A 370 4.35 28.29 -11.81
N GLY A 371 3.89 27.49 -10.84
CA GLY A 371 4.15 27.71 -9.42
C GLY A 371 3.62 29.03 -8.86
N SER A 372 4.42 29.69 -8.04
CA SER A 372 3.98 30.91 -7.34
C SER A 372 3.80 32.10 -8.27
N LEU A 373 4.53 32.15 -9.40
CA LEU A 373 4.40 33.20 -10.41
C LEU A 373 3.10 33.08 -11.21
N ALA A 374 2.61 31.86 -11.41
CA ALA A 374 1.34 31.59 -12.09
C ALA A 374 0.11 31.68 -11.17
N ARG A 375 0.29 31.88 -9.85
CA ARG A 375 -0.83 31.98 -8.89
C ARG A 375 -1.75 33.17 -9.19
N ASN A 376 -1.15 34.32 -9.51
CA ASN A 376 -1.86 35.55 -9.83
C ASN A 376 -1.02 36.34 -10.83
N VAL A 377 -1.39 36.26 -12.11
CA VAL A 377 -0.59 36.86 -13.18
C VAL A 377 -0.70 38.39 -13.18
N THR A 378 -1.80 38.94 -12.64
CA THR A 378 -1.96 40.41 -12.51
C THR A 378 -1.19 40.99 -11.32
N GLU A 379 -0.93 40.19 -10.29
CA GLU A 379 -0.17 40.60 -9.11
C GLU A 379 0.82 39.50 -8.71
N PRO A 380 1.98 39.40 -9.39
CA PRO A 380 2.95 38.36 -9.10
C PRO A 380 3.42 38.47 -7.64
N ARG A 381 3.22 37.39 -6.88
CA ARG A 381 3.72 37.29 -5.51
C ARG A 381 5.24 37.16 -5.54
N PHE A 382 5.90 37.80 -4.57
CA PHE A 382 7.32 37.54 -4.33
C PHE A 382 7.54 36.03 -4.10
N THR A 383 8.44 35.45 -4.88
CA THR A 383 8.83 34.04 -4.83
C THR A 383 10.34 33.94 -4.74
N LYS A 384 10.83 32.85 -4.14
CA LYS A 384 12.28 32.61 -4.00
C LYS A 384 12.86 31.86 -5.20
N ASP A 385 11.99 31.27 -5.99
CA ASP A 385 12.24 30.34 -7.08
C ASP A 385 11.24 30.59 -8.21
N ILE A 386 11.65 30.23 -9.41
CA ILE A 386 10.85 30.28 -10.64
C ILE A 386 10.51 28.84 -11.01
N ASP A 387 9.23 28.52 -11.10
CA ASP A 387 8.77 27.20 -11.55
C ASP A 387 8.43 27.27 -13.05
N VAL A 388 8.95 26.34 -13.86
CA VAL A 388 8.60 26.23 -15.29
C VAL A 388 8.36 24.78 -15.72
N ASN A 389 7.40 24.58 -16.60
CA ASN A 389 7.14 23.31 -17.28
C ASN A 389 7.66 23.38 -18.73
N LEU A 390 8.34 22.33 -19.19
CA LEU A 390 8.95 22.26 -20.52
C LEU A 390 8.42 21.08 -21.33
N ARG A 391 8.19 21.31 -22.63
CA ARG A 391 8.06 20.22 -23.61
C ARG A 391 9.40 19.96 -24.27
N LEU A 392 9.98 18.79 -24.01
CA LEU A 392 11.20 18.33 -24.68
C LEU A 392 10.89 17.13 -25.57
N GLY A 393 11.15 17.24 -26.87
CA GLY A 393 11.14 16.09 -27.77
C GLY A 393 12.40 15.23 -27.58
N PRO A 394 12.44 14.02 -28.17
CA PRO A 394 13.66 13.21 -28.23
C PRO A 394 14.86 14.03 -28.73
N GLY A 395 16.01 13.91 -28.05
CA GLY A 395 17.23 14.67 -28.37
C GLY A 395 17.18 16.18 -28.07
N SER A 396 16.14 16.69 -27.39
CA SER A 396 16.02 18.13 -27.07
C SER A 396 16.73 18.54 -25.77
N VAL A 397 17.34 17.58 -25.06
CA VAL A 397 18.10 17.85 -23.82
C VAL A 397 19.33 18.70 -24.10
N ASP A 398 20.10 18.33 -25.12
CA ASP A 398 21.30 19.10 -25.49
C ASP A 398 20.94 20.51 -25.95
N LYS A 399 19.81 20.65 -26.64
CA LYS A 399 19.27 21.97 -27.01
C LYS A 399 18.91 22.79 -25.78
N PHE A 400 18.25 22.19 -24.79
CA PHE A 400 17.92 22.85 -23.54
C PHE A 400 19.16 23.28 -22.75
N VAL A 401 20.12 22.36 -22.57
CA VAL A 401 21.38 22.64 -21.87
C VAL A 401 22.16 23.77 -22.57
N ALA A 402 22.26 23.71 -23.90
CA ALA A 402 22.91 24.73 -24.70
C ALA A 402 22.17 26.09 -24.58
N ALA A 403 20.84 26.09 -24.70
CA ALA A 403 20.03 27.31 -24.57
C ALA A 403 20.18 27.96 -23.19
N ALA A 404 20.13 27.15 -22.11
CA ALA A 404 20.24 27.64 -20.74
C ALA A 404 21.64 28.22 -20.48
N THR A 405 22.67 27.53 -20.95
CA THR A 405 24.06 27.98 -20.82
C THR A 405 24.32 29.24 -21.64
N ALA A 406 23.75 29.35 -22.85
CA ALA A 406 23.91 30.50 -23.74
C ALA A 406 23.37 31.80 -23.13
N VAL A 407 22.37 31.72 -22.25
CA VAL A 407 21.88 32.89 -21.51
C VAL A 407 22.54 33.10 -20.17
N GLY A 408 23.55 32.30 -19.83
CA GLY A 408 24.31 32.43 -18.59
C GLY A 408 23.63 31.80 -17.37
N ALA A 409 22.70 30.85 -17.57
CA ALA A 409 22.20 30.06 -16.46
C ALA A 409 23.27 29.06 -15.98
N GLU A 410 23.48 28.98 -14.67
CA GLU A 410 24.32 27.98 -14.02
C GLU A 410 23.52 26.68 -13.89
N LEU A 411 23.95 25.64 -14.61
CA LEU A 411 23.38 24.29 -14.51
C LEU A 411 24.14 23.49 -13.46
N ARG A 412 23.44 23.04 -12.41
CA ARG A 412 24.01 22.12 -11.41
C ARG A 412 23.66 20.69 -11.80
N SER A 413 24.62 19.99 -12.40
CA SER A 413 24.55 18.55 -12.66
C SER A 413 25.22 17.77 -11.52
N GLU A 414 24.53 16.82 -10.91
CA GLU A 414 25.20 15.68 -10.27
C GLU A 414 24.72 14.40 -10.97
N ILE A 415 25.64 13.46 -11.16
CA ILE A 415 25.30 12.09 -11.55
C ILE A 415 24.71 11.41 -10.31
N GLY A 416 23.39 11.24 -10.27
CA GLY A 416 22.69 10.67 -9.11
C GLY A 416 21.26 10.19 -9.42
N ARG A 417 20.59 9.55 -8.46
CA ARG A 417 19.16 9.21 -8.58
C ARG A 417 18.31 10.48 -8.40
N PRO A 418 17.22 10.67 -9.16
CA PRO A 418 16.40 11.87 -9.08
C PRO A 418 15.85 12.03 -7.67
N ARG A 419 16.16 13.15 -7.02
CA ARG A 419 15.33 13.61 -5.91
C ARG A 419 14.04 14.13 -6.53
N ARG A 420 12.91 13.47 -6.24
CA ARG A 420 11.55 13.94 -6.59
C ARG A 420 11.16 13.89 -8.08
N GLY A 421 11.74 12.98 -8.86
CA GLY A 421 11.36 12.83 -10.29
C GLY A 421 11.70 14.03 -11.17
N ARG A 422 12.54 14.96 -10.69
CA ARG A 422 13.04 16.12 -11.42
C ARG A 422 14.25 15.75 -12.29
N GLY A 423 14.01 14.98 -13.35
CA GLY A 423 15.07 14.54 -14.25
C GLY A 423 14.53 14.26 -15.64
N ILE A 424 15.38 14.44 -16.65
CA ILE A 424 15.06 14.07 -18.02
C ILE A 424 15.46 12.62 -18.20
N LEU A 425 14.52 11.79 -18.64
CA LEU A 425 14.80 10.46 -19.14
C LEU A 425 15.08 10.61 -20.63
N THR A 426 16.33 10.39 -21.06
CA THR A 426 16.61 10.11 -22.47
C THR A 426 16.53 8.59 -22.68
N ASP A 427 16.39 8.15 -23.93
CA ASP A 427 16.28 6.73 -24.27
C ASP A 427 17.49 5.91 -23.80
N ASP A 428 18.65 6.56 -23.61
CA ASP A 428 19.92 5.92 -23.26
C ASP A 428 20.52 6.39 -21.92
N GLU A 429 20.10 7.53 -21.33
CA GLU A 429 20.67 8.07 -20.08
C GLU A 429 19.64 8.83 -19.21
N VAL A 430 19.83 8.84 -17.88
CA VAL A 430 19.08 9.70 -16.96
C VAL A 430 19.83 11.01 -16.81
N PHE A 431 19.45 12.04 -17.56
CA PHE A 431 20.06 13.36 -17.42
C PHE A 431 19.39 14.12 -16.28
N LEU A 432 20.11 14.31 -15.18
CA LEU A 432 19.59 14.94 -13.98
C LEU A 432 20.03 16.39 -13.85
N VAL A 433 19.10 17.29 -14.12
CA VAL A 433 19.27 18.71 -13.80
C VAL A 433 18.73 18.90 -12.38
N ILE A 434 19.63 19.01 -11.40
CA ILE A 434 19.26 19.09 -9.97
C ILE A 434 18.89 20.52 -9.57
N GLY A 435 19.41 21.51 -10.28
CA GLY A 435 19.04 22.90 -10.10
C GLY A 435 19.60 23.76 -11.21
N ILE A 436 18.83 24.78 -11.59
CA ILE A 436 19.24 25.82 -12.50
C ILE A 436 19.23 27.12 -11.71
N ILE A 437 20.26 27.94 -11.86
CA ILE A 437 20.28 29.29 -11.29
C ILE A 437 20.46 30.26 -12.43
N TYR A 438 19.55 31.23 -12.56
CA TYR A 438 19.63 32.27 -13.58
C TYR A 438 19.42 33.63 -12.95
N SER A 439 20.35 34.56 -13.20
CA SER A 439 20.39 35.88 -12.53
C SER A 439 20.30 35.78 -11.00
N GLY A 440 20.93 34.76 -10.41
CA GLY A 440 20.92 34.51 -8.97
C GLY A 440 19.63 33.89 -8.42
N ILE A 441 18.61 33.64 -9.25
CA ILE A 441 17.33 33.04 -8.85
C ILE A 441 17.28 31.56 -9.26
N PRO A 442 16.96 30.64 -8.32
CA PRO A 442 16.69 29.24 -8.66
C PRO A 442 15.52 29.09 -9.63
N ILE A 443 15.70 28.24 -10.65
CA ILE A 443 14.65 27.81 -11.57
C ILE A 443 14.40 26.31 -11.37
N ASP A 444 13.21 25.99 -10.87
CA ASP A 444 12.66 24.65 -10.75
C ASP A 444 12.02 24.25 -12.09
N VAL A 445 12.63 23.28 -12.77
CA VAL A 445 12.21 22.82 -14.10
C VAL A 445 11.48 21.49 -14.01
N PHE A 446 10.25 21.46 -14.51
CA PHE A 446 9.41 20.28 -14.62
C PHE A 446 9.37 19.80 -16.07
N PHE A 447 10.10 18.73 -16.36
CA PHE A 447 10.14 18.12 -17.69
C PHE A 447 8.86 17.33 -17.99
N ASN A 448 8.60 17.01 -19.25
CA ASN A 448 7.46 16.19 -19.70
C ASN A 448 7.45 14.76 -19.14
N THR A 449 8.57 14.28 -18.60
CA THR A 449 8.67 13.02 -17.85
C THR A 449 8.05 13.09 -16.46
N TRP A 450 7.81 14.30 -15.95
CA TRP A 450 7.12 14.52 -14.68
C TRP A 450 5.61 14.44 -14.88
N TRP A 451 4.93 13.74 -13.98
CA TRP A 451 3.49 13.48 -14.06
C TRP A 451 2.71 14.79 -14.25
N GLY A 452 1.84 14.84 -15.26
CA GLY A 452 1.00 16.01 -15.58
C GLY A 452 1.74 17.21 -16.18
N SER A 453 3.08 17.18 -16.31
CA SER A 453 3.84 18.31 -16.86
C SER A 453 3.53 18.56 -18.34
N GLN A 454 3.39 17.47 -19.11
CA GLN A 454 3.02 17.54 -20.52
C GLN A 454 1.64 18.19 -20.68
N ASP A 455 0.63 17.67 -19.96
CA ASP A 455 -0.73 18.22 -19.93
C ASP A 455 -0.74 19.69 -19.48
N ALA A 456 0.11 20.06 -18.52
CA ALA A 456 0.23 21.45 -18.08
C ALA A 456 0.77 22.40 -19.16
N VAL A 457 1.63 21.92 -20.06
CA VAL A 457 2.08 22.70 -21.23
C VAL A 457 1.00 22.73 -22.31
N ASP A 458 0.31 21.60 -22.54
CA ASP A 458 -0.79 21.50 -23.50
C ASP A 458 -1.99 22.41 -23.11
N ASP A 459 -2.31 22.49 -21.82
CA ASP A 459 -3.41 23.29 -21.26
C ASP A 459 -2.99 24.73 -20.89
N ALA A 460 -1.77 25.15 -21.25
CA ALA A 460 -1.28 26.48 -20.92
C ALA A 460 -2.15 27.57 -21.56
N PHE A 461 -2.37 28.67 -20.83
CA PHE A 461 -3.08 29.84 -21.34
C PHE A 461 -2.13 31.01 -21.52
N LEU A 462 -2.46 31.90 -22.47
CA LEU A 462 -1.67 33.08 -22.76
C LEU A 462 -2.09 34.23 -21.86
N VAL A 463 -1.10 34.91 -21.27
CA VAL A 463 -1.29 36.17 -20.57
C VAL A 463 -0.40 37.24 -21.18
N GLU A 464 -0.98 38.40 -21.46
CA GLU A 464 -0.23 39.55 -21.96
C GLU A 464 0.48 40.26 -20.79
N VAL A 465 1.80 40.31 -20.86
CA VAL A 465 2.67 41.04 -19.92
C VAL A 465 3.58 41.94 -20.75
N ASP A 466 3.54 43.23 -20.49
CA ASP A 466 4.28 44.27 -21.22
C ASP A 466 4.07 44.23 -22.75
N GLY A 467 2.84 43.94 -23.20
CA GLY A 467 2.49 43.88 -24.63
C GLY A 467 2.93 42.61 -25.36
N GLN A 468 3.48 41.62 -24.64
CA GLN A 468 3.85 40.32 -25.18
C GLN A 468 3.03 39.21 -24.51
N GLY A 469 2.55 38.25 -25.29
CA GLY A 469 1.84 37.07 -24.77
C GLY A 469 2.81 36.00 -24.25
N TRP A 470 2.57 35.51 -23.04
CA TRP A 470 3.39 34.49 -22.38
C TRP A 470 2.51 33.32 -21.91
N ARG A 471 3.05 32.09 -21.99
CA ARG A 471 2.33 30.89 -21.55
C ARG A 471 2.43 30.70 -20.04
N PHE A 472 1.27 30.61 -19.39
CA PHE A 472 1.13 30.28 -17.97
C PHE A 472 0.35 28.97 -17.82
N ILE A 473 0.73 28.17 -16.82
CA ILE A 473 0.03 26.93 -16.49
C ILE A 473 -1.42 27.23 -16.12
N SER A 474 -2.37 26.41 -16.58
CA SER A 474 -3.77 26.58 -16.23
C SER A 474 -3.99 26.56 -14.70
N PRO A 475 -4.99 27.32 -14.17
CA PRO A 475 -5.32 27.24 -12.74
C PRO A 475 -5.65 25.81 -12.28
N THR A 476 -6.26 25.00 -13.16
CA THR A 476 -6.56 23.59 -12.89
C THR A 476 -5.29 22.77 -12.68
N SER A 477 -4.36 22.82 -13.63
CA SER A 477 -3.10 22.06 -13.56
C SER A 477 -2.23 22.54 -12.39
N LEU A 478 -2.25 23.84 -12.08
CA LEU A 478 -1.57 24.39 -10.92
C LEU A 478 -2.17 23.88 -9.59
N CYS A 479 -3.50 23.84 -9.47
CA CYS A 479 -4.18 23.25 -8.31
C CYS A 479 -3.79 21.78 -8.14
N LEU A 480 -3.75 21.00 -9.21
CA LEU A 480 -3.36 19.59 -9.18
C LEU A 480 -1.92 19.40 -8.68
N PHE A 481 -0.97 20.21 -9.16
CA PHE A 481 0.39 20.17 -8.62
C PHE A 481 0.45 20.55 -7.15
N LYS A 482 -0.31 21.56 -6.71
CA LYS A 482 -0.38 21.93 -5.29
C LYS A 482 -0.96 20.81 -4.43
N ILE A 483 -2.01 20.12 -4.90
CA ILE A 483 -2.59 18.94 -4.22
C ILE A 483 -1.57 17.81 -4.13
N LEU A 484 -0.82 17.55 -5.20
CA LEU A 484 0.25 16.55 -5.19
C LEU A 484 1.28 16.87 -4.10
N PHE A 485 1.68 18.15 -3.96
CA PHE A 485 2.60 18.57 -2.90
C PHE A 485 2.00 18.46 -1.48
N LEU A 486 0.67 18.47 -1.32
CA LEU A 486 0.04 18.16 -0.03
C LEU A 486 0.20 16.70 0.38
N SER A 487 0.37 15.79 -0.59
CA SER A 487 0.60 14.37 -0.32
C SER A 487 2.03 14.08 0.17
N GLU A 488 2.96 15.02 -0.04
CA GLU A 488 4.36 14.91 0.38
C GLU A 488 4.54 15.28 1.86
N SER A 489 5.51 14.64 2.55
CA SER A 489 5.92 15.05 3.90
C SER A 489 6.62 16.41 3.87
N SER A 490 5.83 17.47 3.93
CA SER A 490 6.29 18.85 4.04
C SER A 490 6.04 19.38 5.46
N PRO A 491 6.87 20.31 5.97
CA PRO A 491 6.57 21.02 7.20
C PRO A 491 5.20 21.69 7.12
N GLU A 492 4.46 21.74 8.22
CA GLU A 492 3.08 22.28 8.29
C GLU A 492 2.92 23.65 7.61
N ARG A 493 3.88 24.57 7.80
CA ARG A 493 3.89 25.89 7.15
C ARG A 493 3.85 25.84 5.61
N VAL A 494 4.45 24.80 5.01
CA VAL A 494 4.50 24.61 3.55
C VAL A 494 3.17 24.04 3.08
N LEU A 495 2.58 23.10 3.82
CA LEU A 495 1.24 22.58 3.54
C LEU A 495 0.19 23.70 3.58
N LEU A 496 0.22 24.55 4.61
CA LEU A 496 -0.66 25.72 4.71
C LEU A 496 -0.49 26.67 3.53
N LYS A 497 0.76 26.93 3.10
CA LYS A 497 1.03 27.73 1.88
C LYS A 497 0.38 27.12 0.64
N HIS A 498 0.48 25.80 0.45
CA HIS A 498 -0.14 25.13 -0.70
C HIS A 498 -1.67 25.19 -0.65
N ILE A 499 -2.26 25.04 0.54
CA ILE A 499 -3.71 25.18 0.74
C ILE A 499 -4.18 26.60 0.41
N GLU A 500 -3.48 27.63 0.89
CA GLU A 500 -3.77 29.04 0.56
C GLU A 500 -3.66 29.32 -0.94
N ASP A 501 -2.64 28.74 -1.59
CA ASP A 501 -2.47 28.86 -3.04
C ASP A 501 -3.67 28.24 -3.79
N ILE A 502 -4.13 27.05 -3.37
CA ILE A 502 -5.31 26.38 -3.95
C ILE A 502 -6.55 27.27 -3.77
N TYR A 503 -6.85 27.72 -2.56
CA TYR A 503 -8.04 28.56 -2.33
C TYR A 503 -8.01 29.86 -3.15
N ALA A 504 -6.86 30.52 -3.25
CA ALA A 504 -6.73 31.72 -4.06
C ALA A 504 -6.90 31.45 -5.56
N LEU A 505 -6.41 30.31 -6.05
CA LEU A 505 -6.64 29.89 -7.44
C LEU A 505 -8.12 29.61 -7.70
N LEU A 506 -8.81 28.97 -6.76
CA LEU A 506 -10.25 28.73 -6.84
C LEU A 506 -11.06 30.04 -6.82
N GLU A 507 -10.62 31.05 -6.07
CA GLU A 507 -11.28 32.35 -5.96
C GLU A 507 -11.04 33.25 -7.18
N VAL A 508 -9.78 33.35 -7.63
CA VAL A 508 -9.36 34.24 -8.72
C VAL A 508 -9.80 33.71 -10.09
N SER A 509 -9.82 32.39 -10.27
CA SER A 509 -9.90 31.82 -11.61
C SER A 509 -11.12 32.30 -12.40
N LYS A 510 -12.29 32.56 -11.80
CA LYS A 510 -13.61 32.86 -12.46
C LYS A 510 -14.05 31.84 -13.54
N ILE A 511 -13.12 31.10 -14.12
CA ILE A 511 -13.21 29.87 -14.86
C ILE A 511 -13.66 28.82 -13.84
N PRO A 512 -14.81 28.16 -14.05
CA PRO A 512 -15.18 27.05 -13.19
C PRO A 512 -14.06 26.04 -13.28
N VAL A 513 -13.35 25.79 -12.16
CA VAL A 513 -12.55 24.57 -12.03
C VAL A 513 -13.44 23.45 -12.48
N ASP A 514 -13.00 22.73 -13.51
CA ASP A 514 -13.85 21.77 -14.20
C ASP A 514 -14.44 20.82 -13.16
N ARG A 515 -15.73 21.02 -12.90
CA ARG A 515 -16.41 20.33 -11.81
C ARG A 515 -16.44 18.84 -12.05
N ARG A 516 -16.18 18.33 -13.27
CA ARG A 516 -15.99 16.89 -13.50
C ARG A 516 -14.87 16.28 -12.65
N TYR A 517 -13.85 17.07 -12.29
CA TYR A 517 -12.78 16.64 -11.37
C TYR A 517 -13.19 16.77 -9.89
N VAL A 518 -14.16 17.61 -9.55
CA VAL A 518 -14.56 17.92 -8.16
C VAL A 518 -15.90 17.29 -7.75
N SER A 519 -16.81 16.99 -8.68
CA SER A 519 -18.18 16.51 -8.41
C SER A 519 -18.31 14.99 -8.40
N ALA A 520 -17.26 14.25 -8.75
CA ALA A 520 -17.20 12.81 -8.56
C ALA A 520 -17.15 12.41 -7.06
N SER A 521 -16.89 13.37 -6.16
CA SER A 521 -16.87 13.15 -4.70
C SER A 521 -18.17 13.52 -3.98
N SER A 522 -19.14 14.16 -4.65
CA SER A 522 -20.31 14.75 -3.96
C SER A 522 -21.65 14.04 -4.22
N VAL A 523 -21.68 12.86 -4.86
CA VAL A 523 -22.94 12.18 -5.26
C VAL A 523 -23.28 10.92 -4.45
N GLN A 524 -22.47 10.49 -3.47
CA GLN A 524 -22.84 9.34 -2.61
C GLN A 524 -23.19 9.65 -1.16
N THR A 525 -23.19 10.91 -0.75
CA THR A 525 -23.68 11.33 0.56
C THR A 525 -24.81 12.32 0.35
N THR A 526 -26.06 11.83 0.33
CA THR A 526 -27.26 12.42 0.94
C THR A 526 -28.53 12.12 0.13
N THR A 527 -29.17 10.95 0.35
CA THR A 527 -30.63 10.70 0.33
C THR A 527 -30.84 9.19 0.59
N GLN A 528 -31.63 8.66 1.51
CA GLN A 528 -32.77 9.12 2.30
C GLN A 528 -32.76 8.39 3.66
N HIS A 529 -32.83 9.13 4.76
CA HIS A 529 -33.46 8.62 5.98
C HIS A 529 -34.45 9.67 6.48
N ARG A 530 -35.72 9.26 6.51
CA ARG A 530 -36.92 9.76 7.22
C ARG A 530 -38.05 10.20 6.28
N LEU A 531 -39.11 9.38 6.21
CA LEU A 531 -40.32 9.56 7.05
C LEU A 531 -41.37 8.45 6.81
N SER A 532 -42.05 8.09 7.91
CA SER A 532 -43.35 7.39 8.08
C SER A 532 -43.42 5.85 8.14
N LEU A 533 -43.91 5.43 9.34
CA LEU A 533 -44.50 4.17 9.81
C LEU A 533 -43.60 2.93 9.95
#